data_AF-B0E031-F1
#
_entry.id   AF-B0E031-F1
#
_cell.length_a   1.000
_cell.length_b   1.000
_cell.length_c   1.000
_cell.angle_alpha   90.00
_cell.angle_beta   90.00
_cell.angle_gamma   90.00
#
_symmetry.space_group_name_H-M   'P 1'
#
loop_
_entity.id
_entity.type
_entity.pdbx_description
1 polymer ?
#
loop_
_entity_poly.entity_id
_entity_poly.type
_entity_poly.pdbx_seq_one_letter_code
_entity_poly.pdbx_strand_id
1 'polypeptide(L)'
;VIVRFKAIGNAPIMKQNFYKITSSNRFQAVIQFLRKELGWQASEPLFTYINLSFSPAPDDTVANLFKSCGTDGHLIVNYSTTQAWG
;
A
#
# COMPACT_ATOMS: atom_id res chain seq x y z
N VAL A 1 -6.98 7.04 8.65
CA VAL A 1 -6.34 7.62 7.45
C VAL A 1 -7.01 7.02 6.22
N ILE A 2 -7.33 7.84 5.22
CA ILE A 2 -7.81 7.32 3.93
C ILE A 2 -6.59 6.86 3.14
N VAL A 3 -6.58 5.61 2.69
CA VAL A 3 -5.52 5.02 1.86
C VAL A 3 -6.12 4.71 0.49
N ARG A 4 -5.43 5.14 -0.56
CA ARG A 4 -5.76 4.82 -1.95
C ARG A 4 -4.76 3.82 -2.51
N PHE A 5 -5.23 2.65 -2.89
CA PHE A 5 -4.41 1.63 -3.55
C PHE A 5 -4.38 1.84 -5.07
N LYS A 6 -3.21 1.72 -5.69
CA LYS A 6 -3.07 1.81 -7.15
C LYS A 6 -2.21 0.66 -7.68
N ALA A 7 -2.79 -0.14 -8.57
CA ALA A 7 -2.03 -1.16 -9.28
C ALA A 7 -1.00 -0.52 -10.21
N ILE A 8 0.15 -1.20 -10.36
CA ILE A 8 1.22 -0.83 -11.29
C ILE A 8 1.53 -2.02 -12.17
N GLY A 9 1.82 -1.73 -13.45
CA GLY A 9 2.12 -2.76 -14.43
C GLY A 9 0.97 -3.75 -14.58
N ASN A 10 1.29 -5.04 -14.46
CA ASN A 10 0.33 -6.13 -14.63
C ASN A 10 -0.34 -6.58 -13.32
N ALA A 11 -0.18 -5.83 -12.22
CA ALA A 11 -0.84 -6.19 -10.97
C ALA A 11 -2.38 -6.08 -11.10
N PRO A 12 -3.16 -7.02 -10.51
CA PRO A 12 -4.61 -6.99 -10.57
C PRO A 12 -5.18 -5.71 -9.95
N ILE A 13 -6.14 -5.08 -10.62
CA ILE A 13 -6.79 -3.87 -10.13
C ILE A 13 -7.84 -4.24 -9.08
N MET A 14 -7.75 -3.64 -7.89
CA MET A 14 -8.78 -3.79 -6.86
C MET A 14 -10.10 -3.15 -7.30
N LYS A 15 -11.23 -3.81 -6.98
CA LYS A 15 -12.58 -3.29 -7.29
C LYS A 15 -12.90 -1.99 -6.56
N GLN A 16 -12.57 -1.93 -5.27
CA GLN A 16 -12.57 -0.72 -4.45
C GLN A 16 -11.12 -0.40 -4.14
N ASN A 17 -10.73 0.87 -4.27
CA ASN A 17 -9.34 1.27 -4.07
C ASN A 17 -9.15 2.34 -3.00
N PHE A 18 -10.22 2.86 -2.40
CA PHE A 18 -10.15 3.74 -1.23
C PHE A 18 -10.61 3.00 0.02
N TYR A 19 -9.78 3.01 1.07
CA TYR A 19 -10.10 2.38 2.35
C TYR A 19 -9.73 3.28 3.52
N LYS A 20 -10.51 3.20 4.59
CA LYS A 20 -10.18 3.84 5.86
C LYS A 20 -9.37 2.86 6.70
N ILE A 21 -8.10 3.17 6.90
CA ILE A 21 -7.17 2.38 7.72
C ILE A 21 -6.90 3.08 9.05
N THR A 22 -6.80 2.29 10.12
CA THR A 22 -6.49 2.81 11.46
C THR A 22 -5.09 3.42 11.46
N SER A 23 -4.96 4.64 11.98
CA SER A 23 -3.73 5.43 11.95
C SER A 23 -2.55 4.76 12.68
N SER A 24 -2.84 4.04 13.77
CA SER A 24 -1.84 3.33 14.57
C SER A 24 -1.39 2.00 13.95
N ASN A 25 -2.02 1.53 12.87
CA ASN A 25 -1.54 0.34 12.20
C ASN A 25 -0.15 0.57 11.59
N ARG A 26 0.68 -0.46 11.71
CA ARG A 26 1.95 -0.56 10.99
C ARG A 26 1.69 -0.89 9.53
N PHE A 27 2.62 -0.51 8.66
CA PHE A 27 2.50 -0.74 7.23
C PHE A 27 2.45 -2.24 6.88
N GLN A 28 3.07 -3.10 7.69
CA GLN A 28 2.93 -4.55 7.57
C GLN A 28 1.46 -5.02 7.57
N ALA A 29 0.60 -4.39 8.38
CA ALA A 29 -0.82 -4.71 8.40
C ALA A 29 -1.53 -4.28 7.10
N VAL A 30 -1.07 -3.19 6.47
CA VAL A 30 -1.54 -2.73 5.16
C VAL A 30 -1.16 -3.72 4.05
N ILE A 31 0.06 -4.26 4.09
CA ILE A 31 0.51 -5.30 3.16
C ILE A 31 -0.33 -6.57 3.30
N GLN A 32 -0.56 -7.03 4.54
CA GLN A 32 -1.39 -8.21 4.79
C GLN A 32 -2.84 -8.01 4.35
N PHE A 33 -3.41 -6.82 4.62
CA PHE A 33 -4.72 -6.43 4.13
C PHE A 33 -4.79 -6.49 2.60
N LEU A 34 -3.83 -5.88 1.91
CA LEU A 34 -3.79 -5.86 0.45
C LEU A 34 -3.69 -7.28 -0.14
N ARG A 35 -2.85 -8.14 0.43
CA ARG A 35 -2.77 -9.56 0.01
C ARG A 35 -4.13 -10.25 0.12
N LYS A 36 -4.85 -10.05 1.23
CA LYS A 36 -6.18 -10.65 1.42
C LYS A 36 -7.18 -10.16 0.38
N GLU A 37 -7.20 -8.86 0.11
CA GLU A 37 -8.11 -8.28 -0.89
C GLU A 37 -7.80 -8.74 -2.33
N LEU A 38 -6.52 -9.01 -2.62
CA LEU A 38 -6.08 -9.55 -3.91
C LEU A 38 -6.26 -11.08 -4.01
N GLY A 39 -6.57 -11.77 -2.91
CA GLY A 39 -6.62 -13.23 -2.85
C GLY A 39 -5.23 -13.89 -2.95
N TRP A 40 -4.18 -13.17 -2.57
CA TRP A 40 -2.80 -13.62 -2.74
C TRP A 40 -2.24 -14.38 -1.53
N GLN A 41 -1.45 -15.40 -1.82
CA GLN A 41 -0.71 -16.17 -0.81
C GLN A 41 0.56 -15.44 -0.39
N ALA A 42 1.13 -15.81 0.76
CA ALA A 42 2.36 -15.22 1.28
C ALA A 42 3.58 -15.43 0.35
N SER A 43 3.58 -16.51 -0.43
CA SER A 43 4.62 -16.85 -1.40
C SER A 43 4.59 -15.98 -2.66
N GLU A 44 3.47 -15.32 -2.95
CA GLU A 44 3.36 -14.49 -4.16
C GLU A 44 4.08 -13.16 -3.97
N PRO A 45 4.86 -12.70 -4.98
CA PRO A 45 5.60 -11.46 -4.88
C PRO A 45 4.63 -10.27 -4.87
N LEU A 46 4.70 -9.46 -3.81
CA LEU A 46 3.95 -8.20 -3.69
C LEU A 46 4.91 -7.11 -3.24
N PHE A 47 5.10 -6.12 -4.09
CA PHE A 47 5.89 -4.92 -3.81
C PHE A 47 4.95 -3.75 -3.61
N THR A 48 5.26 -2.88 -2.64
CA THR A 48 4.42 -1.73 -2.29
C THR A 48 5.25 -0.46 -2.22
N TYR A 49 4.69 0.65 -2.68
CA TYR A 49 5.38 1.93 -2.78
C TYR A 49 4.49 3.08 -2.32
N ILE A 50 5.07 4.09 -1.70
CA ILE A 50 4.38 5.36 -1.45
C ILE A 50 4.65 6.30 -2.62
N ASN A 51 3.59 6.88 -3.20
CA ASN A 51 3.67 7.93 -4.23
C ASN A 51 4.62 7.65 -5.42
N LEU A 52 4.72 6.39 -5.88
CA LEU A 52 5.60 5.96 -6.99
C LEU A 52 7.09 6.22 -6.72
N SER A 53 7.52 6.26 -5.46
CA SER A 53 8.86 6.68 -5.10
C SER A 53 9.66 5.62 -4.34
N PHE A 54 9.21 5.24 -3.13
CA PHE A 54 9.98 4.35 -2.25
C PHE A 54 9.09 3.31 -1.57
N SER A 55 9.68 2.20 -1.12
CA SER A 55 8.98 1.21 -0.29
C SER A 55 9.08 1.62 1.19
N PRO A 56 7.96 1.80 1.90
CA PRO A 56 7.99 2.14 3.32
C PRO A 56 8.46 0.93 4.15
N ALA A 57 8.98 1.19 5.36
CA ALA A 57 9.39 0.13 6.26
C ALA A 57 8.15 -0.57 6.85
N PRO A 58 8.17 -1.90 7.05
CA PRO A 58 7.02 -2.63 7.60
C PRO A 58 6.53 -2.13 8.97
N ASP A 59 7.42 -1.52 9.75
CA ASP A 59 7.16 -0.96 11.07
C ASP A 59 6.70 0.51 11.07
N ASP A 60 6.78 1.20 9.93
CA ASP A 60 6.22 2.54 9.77
C ASP A 60 4.72 2.54 10.07
N THR A 61 4.25 3.56 10.79
CA THR A 61 2.82 3.71 11.04
C THR A 61 2.14 4.44 9.87
N VAL A 62 0.90 4.07 9.59
CA VAL A 62 0.08 4.75 8.56
C VAL A 62 -0.07 6.24 8.88
N ALA A 63 -0.13 6.62 10.15
CA ALA A 63 -0.12 8.02 10.58
C ALA A 63 1.14 8.78 10.12
N ASN A 64 2.32 8.21 10.34
CA ASN A 64 3.59 8.84 9.98
C ASN A 64 3.72 8.97 8.47
N LEU A 65 3.42 7.91 7.73
CA LEU A 65 3.45 7.92 6.26
C LEU A 65 2.47 8.95 5.69
N PHE A 66 1.26 9.06 6.25
CA PHE A 66 0.29 10.06 5.81
C PHE A 66 0.72 11.48 6.15
N LYS A 67 1.31 11.73 7.31
CA LYS A 67 1.81 13.05 7.70
C LYS A 67 2.93 13.52 6.76
N SER A 68 3.81 12.62 6.34
CA SER A 68 4.98 12.96 5.51
C SER A 68 4.70 12.92 4.01
N CYS A 69 3.78 12.07 3.56
CA CYS A 69 3.59 11.75 2.14
C CYS A 69 2.12 11.74 1.70
N GLY A 70 1.19 12.19 2.54
CA GLY A 70 -0.22 12.33 2.16
C GLY A 70 -0.40 13.31 0.99
N THR A 71 -1.34 13.03 0.11
CA THR A 71 -1.70 13.86 -1.04
C THR A 71 -3.21 13.86 -1.20
N ASP A 72 -3.81 15.03 -1.43
CA ASP A 72 -5.26 15.18 -1.61
C ASP A 72 -6.11 14.48 -0.52
N GLY A 73 -5.68 14.61 0.74
CA GLY A 73 -6.38 14.04 1.89
C GLY A 73 -6.28 12.51 2.06
N HIS A 74 -5.45 11.83 1.27
CA HIS A 74 -5.22 10.38 1.38
C HIS A 74 -3.74 10.00 1.24
N LEU A 75 -3.37 8.80 1.68
CA LEU A 75 -2.07 8.19 1.43
C LEU A 75 -2.18 7.30 0.19
N ILE A 76 -1.31 7.49 -0.80
CA ILE A 76 -1.29 6.62 -1.99
C ILE A 76 -0.32 5.48 -1.74
N VAL A 77 -0.84 4.25 -1.80
CA VAL A 77 -0.05 3.02 -1.77
C VAL A 77 -0.16 2.36 -3.12
N ASN A 78 0.93 2.36 -3.86
CA ASN A 78 0.97 1.63 -5.12
C ASN A 78 1.49 0.20 -4.91
N TYR A 79 1.09 -0.71 -5.77
CA TYR A 79 1.50 -2.11 -5.66
C TYR A 79 1.78 -2.78 -7.01
N SER A 80 2.70 -3.74 -7.01
CA SER A 80 3.19 -4.44 -8.20
C SER A 80 3.54 -5.91 -7.89
N THR A 81 3.46 -6.78 -8.91
CA THR A 81 3.97 -8.16 -8.87
C THR A 81 5.49 -8.24 -9.08
N THR A 82 6.10 -7.18 -9.61
CA THR A 82 7.54 -7.06 -9.86
C THR A 82 8.09 -5.83 -9.16
N GLN A 83 9.36 -5.89 -8.76
CA GLN A 83 10.04 -4.73 -8.19
C GLN A 83 10.13 -3.63 -9.25
N ALA A 84 9.70 -2.42 -8.89
CA ALA A 84 9.66 -1.27 -9.79
C ALA A 84 10.51 -0.10 -9.29
N TRP A 85 10.55 0.13 -7.98
CA TRP A 85 11.43 1.11 -7.32
C TRP A 85 12.20 0.46 -6.16
N GLY A 86 13.27 1.13 -5.73
CA GLY A 86 14.16 0.73 -4.63
C GLY A 86 14.11 1.74 -3.51
#